data_AF-A0A559N9B4-F1
#
_entry.id   AF-A0A559N9B4-F1
#
_cell.length_a   1.000
_cell.length_b   1.000
_cell.length_c   1.000
_cell.angle_alpha   90.00
_cell.angle_beta   90.00
_cell.angle_gamma   90.00
#
_symmetry.space_group_name_H-M   'P 1'
#
loop_
_entity.id
_entity.type
_entity.pdbx_description
1 polymer ?
#
loop_
_entity_poly.entity_id
_entity_poly.type
_entity_poly.pdbx_seq_one_letter_code
_entity_poly.pdbx_strand_id
1 'polypeptide(L)'
;MRYNLTKHKILKVLADKLTSGMSDDGKAEGVIVVPKKEIINLIGKNKKLYAVIISELSACNEIKYLESSDSFIIETNIGLSAYSNKKYLDKNWGIILGWLKNFAQIFIPIVSLFIAALALWIKIEMQNDMQNNKIQEIESRIESIEKLEYKKQESTKNDGIDTLNLR
;
A
#
# COMPACT_ATOMS: atom_id res chain seq x y z
N MET A 1 8.68 -12.23 -5.02
CA MET A 1 8.88 -13.53 -5.72
C MET A 1 9.40 -14.58 -4.75
N ARG A 2 8.74 -15.74 -4.61
CA ARG A 2 9.17 -16.82 -3.69
C ARG A 2 10.60 -17.32 -3.96
N TYR A 3 11.08 -17.28 -5.20
CA TYR A 3 12.41 -17.78 -5.62
C TYR A 3 13.58 -17.17 -4.85
N ASN A 4 13.64 -15.84 -4.74
CA ASN A 4 14.76 -15.15 -4.11
C ASN A 4 14.78 -15.35 -2.59
N LEU A 5 13.60 -15.39 -1.97
CA LEU A 5 13.48 -15.72 -0.55
C LEU A 5 13.98 -17.15 -0.27
N THR A 6 13.61 -18.11 -1.13
CA THR A 6 14.08 -19.50 -1.00
C THR A 6 15.59 -19.62 -1.21
N LYS A 7 16.18 -18.91 -2.18
CA LYS A 7 17.64 -18.85 -2.36
C LYS A 7 18.36 -18.32 -1.11
N HIS A 8 17.89 -17.20 -0.56
CA HIS A 8 18.45 -16.66 0.67
C HIS A 8 18.32 -17.64 1.84
N LYS A 9 17.19 -18.35 1.94
CA LYS A 9 16.98 -19.38 2.97
C LYS A 9 17.92 -20.57 2.81
N ILE A 10 18.20 -21.02 1.59
CA ILE A 10 19.15 -22.10 1.33
C ILE A 10 20.56 -21.68 1.73
N LEU A 11 20.98 -20.48 1.29
CA LEU A 11 22.28 -19.94 1.67
C LEU A 11 22.41 -19.77 3.19
N LYS A 12 21.34 -19.36 3.87
CA LYS A 12 21.29 -19.32 5.33
C LYS A 12 21.57 -20.69 5.94
N VAL A 13 20.84 -21.73 5.53
CA VAL A 13 21.01 -23.09 6.08
C VAL A 13 22.42 -23.62 5.83
N LEU A 14 22.99 -23.36 4.65
CA LEU A 14 24.36 -23.76 4.35
C LEU A 14 25.39 -22.96 5.16
N ALA A 15 25.18 -21.66 5.35
CA ALA A 15 26.03 -20.81 6.18
C ALA A 15 25.98 -21.20 7.65
N ASP A 16 24.78 -21.45 8.18
CA ASP A 16 24.57 -21.92 9.56
C ASP A 16 25.26 -23.28 9.79
N LYS A 17 25.25 -24.17 8.78
CA LYS A 17 25.95 -25.45 8.83
C LYS A 17 27.46 -25.29 8.79
N LEU A 18 27.96 -24.37 7.96
CA LEU A 18 29.38 -24.04 7.90
C LEU A 18 29.87 -23.50 9.26
N THR A 19 29.16 -22.54 9.85
CA THR A 19 29.55 -21.95 11.16
C THR A 19 29.41 -22.95 12.29
N SER A 20 28.38 -23.80 12.29
CA SER A 20 28.23 -24.86 13.31
C SER A 20 29.28 -25.97 13.21
N GLY A 21 29.87 -26.16 12.03
CA GLY A 21 30.91 -27.16 11.78
C GLY A 21 32.32 -26.60 11.83
N MET A 22 32.48 -25.30 12.11
CA MET A 22 33.77 -24.63 12.27
C MET A 22 34.09 -24.43 13.75
N SER A 23 35.31 -24.73 14.13
CA SER A 23 35.88 -24.40 15.44
C SER A 23 36.32 -22.93 15.51
N ASP A 24 36.59 -22.43 16.72
CA ASP A 24 37.04 -21.06 16.96
C ASP A 24 38.37 -20.72 16.25
N ASP A 25 39.17 -21.73 15.92
CA ASP A 25 40.42 -21.60 15.15
C ASP A 25 40.21 -21.72 13.62
N GLY A 26 38.95 -21.77 13.16
CA GLY A 26 38.58 -21.77 11.75
C GLY A 26 38.76 -23.12 11.04
N LYS A 27 38.97 -24.20 11.78
CA LYS A 27 39.06 -25.55 11.21
C LYS A 27 37.68 -26.19 11.11
N ALA A 28 37.50 -27.06 10.10
CA ALA A 28 36.29 -27.86 10.00
C ALA A 28 36.37 -29.04 10.97
N GLU A 29 35.68 -28.93 12.11
CA GLU A 29 35.57 -30.02 13.11
C GLU A 29 34.24 -30.78 13.00
N GLY A 30 33.23 -30.20 12.34
CA GLY A 30 31.89 -30.77 12.20
C GLY A 30 31.41 -30.98 10.76
N VAL A 31 30.16 -31.41 10.63
CA VAL A 31 29.52 -31.65 9.32
C VAL A 31 29.10 -30.33 8.68
N ILE A 32 29.90 -29.85 7.74
CA ILE A 32 29.67 -28.60 6.99
C ILE A 32 28.79 -28.77 5.72
N VAL A 33 28.31 -29.99 5.47
CA VAL A 33 27.51 -30.32 4.28
C VAL A 33 26.02 -30.35 4.60
N VAL A 34 25.19 -30.02 3.61
CA VAL A 34 23.73 -30.13 3.69
C VAL A 34 23.23 -31.15 2.67
N PRO A 35 22.57 -32.24 3.11
CA PRO A 35 22.03 -33.25 2.21
C PRO A 35 21.02 -32.67 1.22
N LYS A 36 21.04 -33.17 -0.02
CA LYS A 36 20.09 -32.77 -1.07
C LYS A 36 18.63 -32.88 -0.63
N LYS A 37 18.29 -33.90 0.16
CA LYS A 37 16.94 -34.11 0.73
C LYS A 37 16.48 -32.91 1.57
N GLU A 38 17.38 -32.32 2.35
CA GLU A 38 17.09 -31.15 3.18
C GLU A 38 16.83 -29.91 2.32
N ILE A 39 17.65 -29.70 1.28
CA ILE A 39 17.45 -28.63 0.29
C ILE A 39 16.11 -28.78 -0.45
N ILE A 40 15.75 -30.00 -0.85
CA ILE A 40 14.45 -30.30 -1.48
C ILE A 40 13.29 -29.97 -0.52
N ASN A 41 13.43 -30.30 0.77
CA ASN A 41 12.41 -29.97 1.78
C ASN A 41 12.22 -28.46 1.95
N LEU A 42 13.31 -27.66 1.84
CA LEU A 42 13.23 -26.19 1.90
C LEU A 42 12.54 -25.56 0.69
N ILE A 43 12.70 -26.16 -0.49
CA ILE A 43 12.12 -25.67 -1.74
C ILE A 43 10.66 -26.15 -1.91
N GLY A 44 10.32 -27.29 -1.30
CA GLY A 44 9.06 -27.99 -1.50
C GLY A 44 9.10 -28.92 -2.72
N LYS A 45 8.09 -29.79 -2.87
CA LYS A 45 8.04 -30.87 -3.88
C LYS A 45 7.97 -30.39 -5.36
N ASN A 46 8.23 -29.13 -5.65
CA ASN A 46 8.24 -28.59 -7.01
C ASN A 46 9.60 -28.78 -7.68
N LYS A 47 9.72 -29.82 -8.53
CA LYS A 47 10.95 -30.15 -9.26
C LYS A 47 11.48 -29.02 -10.15
N LYS A 48 10.58 -28.28 -10.81
CA LYS A 48 10.97 -27.15 -11.68
C LYS A 48 11.58 -26.01 -10.86
N LEU A 49 10.96 -25.70 -9.72
CA LEU A 49 11.44 -24.69 -8.79
C LEU A 49 12.83 -25.05 -8.25
N TYR A 50 13.04 -26.32 -7.91
CA TYR A 50 14.34 -26.83 -7.47
C TYR A 50 15.41 -26.63 -8.54
N ALA A 51 15.15 -27.06 -9.78
CA ALA A 51 16.10 -26.95 -10.88
C ALA A 51 16.54 -25.49 -11.10
N VAL A 52 15.57 -24.56 -11.15
CA VAL A 52 15.85 -23.12 -11.36
C VAL A 52 16.67 -22.52 -10.23
N ILE A 53 16.33 -22.83 -8.98
CA ILE A 53 17.02 -22.27 -7.81
C ILE A 53 18.46 -22.77 -7.75
N ILE A 54 18.66 -24.08 -7.87
CA ILE A 54 19.99 -24.69 -7.78
C ILE A 54 20.86 -24.31 -8.96
N SER A 55 20.31 -24.29 -10.19
CA SER A 55 21.08 -23.87 -11.37
C SER A 55 21.59 -22.44 -11.23
N GLU A 56 20.80 -21.52 -10.69
CA GLU A 56 21.22 -20.12 -10.54
C GLU A 56 22.24 -19.94 -9.41
N LEU A 57 22.05 -20.62 -8.27
CA LEU A 57 23.02 -20.60 -7.17
C LEU A 57 24.37 -21.21 -7.59
N SER A 58 24.35 -22.31 -8.34
CA SER A 58 25.55 -22.94 -8.89
C SER A 58 26.19 -22.08 -9.99
N ALA A 59 25.41 -21.48 -10.89
CA ALA A 59 25.94 -20.58 -11.92
C ALA A 59 26.59 -19.32 -11.32
N CYS A 60 26.11 -18.86 -10.16
CA CYS A 60 26.72 -17.75 -9.42
C CYS A 60 27.93 -18.18 -8.57
N ASN A 61 28.36 -19.45 -8.61
CA ASN A 61 29.40 -20.02 -7.74
C ASN A 61 29.14 -19.78 -6.24
N GLU A 62 27.87 -19.74 -5.82
CA GLU A 62 27.51 -19.54 -4.42
C GLU A 62 27.39 -20.85 -3.65
N ILE A 63 27.09 -21.94 -4.36
CA ILE A 63 26.99 -23.29 -3.80
C ILE A 63 27.75 -24.28 -4.67
N LYS A 64 28.28 -25.32 -4.04
CA LYS A 64 28.94 -26.44 -4.72
C LYS A 64 28.25 -27.75 -4.34
N TYR A 65 28.00 -28.59 -5.35
CA TYR A 65 27.44 -29.91 -5.17
C TYR A 65 28.58 -30.94 -5.03
N LEU A 66 28.47 -31.83 -4.03
CA LEU A 66 29.39 -32.93 -3.82
C LEU A 66 28.69 -34.23 -4.23
N GLU A 67 29.17 -34.83 -5.32
CA GLU A 67 28.63 -36.10 -5.83
C GLU A 67 28.84 -37.27 -4.86
N SER A 68 29.96 -37.28 -4.14
CA SER A 68 30.32 -38.36 -3.21
C SER A 68 29.38 -38.50 -2.02
N SER A 69 28.69 -37.43 -1.64
CA SER A 69 27.83 -37.38 -0.45
C SER A 69 26.39 -36.94 -0.74
N ASP A 70 26.01 -36.79 -2.01
CA ASP A 70 24.71 -36.24 -2.46
C ASP A 70 24.29 -34.99 -1.64
N SER A 71 25.24 -34.07 -1.47
CA SER A 71 25.13 -32.93 -0.56
C SER A 71 25.65 -31.64 -1.18
N PHE A 72 25.25 -30.52 -0.58
CA PHE A 72 25.66 -29.18 -0.98
C PHE A 72 26.53 -28.54 0.10
N ILE A 73 27.49 -27.73 -0.32
CA ILE A 73 28.23 -26.80 0.53
C ILE A 73 28.05 -25.37 0.01
N ILE A 74 28.18 -24.39 0.90
CA ILE A 74 28.30 -22.99 0.52
C ILE A 74 29.74 -22.69 0.12
N GLU A 75 29.91 -21.89 -0.93
CA GLU A 75 31.23 -21.38 -1.28
C GLU A 75 31.61 -20.23 -0.33
N THR A 76 32.74 -20.33 0.37
CA THR A 76 33.10 -19.43 1.47
C THR A 76 33.23 -17.97 1.04
N ASN A 77 33.79 -17.71 -0.15
CA ASN A 77 33.98 -16.33 -0.61
C ASN A 77 32.71 -15.74 -1.21
N ILE A 78 32.11 -16.43 -2.18
CA ILE A 78 31.01 -15.87 -2.98
C ILE A 78 29.66 -16.16 -2.33
N GLY A 79 29.44 -17.39 -1.88
CA GLY A 79 28.18 -17.81 -1.25
C GLY A 79 27.92 -17.13 0.09
N LEU A 80 28.94 -17.08 0.97
CA LEU A 80 28.81 -16.43 2.27
C LEU A 80 28.62 -14.92 2.12
N SER A 81 29.32 -14.29 1.17
CA SER A 81 29.12 -12.88 0.81
C SER A 81 27.71 -12.63 0.28
N ALA A 82 27.19 -13.48 -0.61
CA ALA A 82 25.82 -13.36 -1.12
C ALA A 82 24.76 -13.50 -0.02
N TYR A 83 25.01 -14.34 0.99
CA TYR A 83 24.17 -14.44 2.18
C TYR A 83 24.26 -13.20 3.05
N SER A 84 25.48 -12.81 3.46
CA SER A 84 25.75 -11.68 4.37
C SER A 84 25.24 -10.36 3.81
N ASN A 85 25.50 -10.11 2.52
CA ASN A 85 25.06 -8.92 1.80
C ASN A 85 23.58 -8.96 1.42
N LYS A 86 22.82 -9.97 1.85
CA LYS A 86 21.37 -10.08 1.60
C LYS A 86 20.98 -9.95 0.12
N LYS A 87 21.87 -10.30 -0.81
CA LYS A 87 21.74 -10.12 -2.28
C LYS A 87 20.34 -10.44 -2.80
N TYR A 88 19.78 -11.58 -2.38
CA TYR A 88 18.47 -12.03 -2.83
C TYR A 88 17.28 -11.36 -2.12
N LEU A 89 17.44 -10.93 -0.86
CA LEU A 89 16.42 -10.13 -0.19
C LEU A 89 16.32 -8.75 -0.85
N ASP A 90 17.45 -8.14 -1.16
CA ASP A 90 17.51 -6.82 -1.80
C ASP A 90 16.94 -6.88 -3.22
N LYS A 91 17.27 -7.94 -3.98
CA LYS A 91 16.65 -8.19 -5.29
C LYS A 91 15.13 -8.33 -5.18
N ASN A 92 14.62 -8.97 -4.12
CA ASN A 92 13.18 -9.07 -3.89
C ASN A 92 12.57 -7.73 -3.48
N TRP A 93 13.26 -6.93 -2.66
CA TRP A 93 12.83 -5.60 -2.27
C TRP A 93 12.76 -4.65 -3.46
N GLY A 94 13.75 -4.68 -4.36
CA GLY A 94 13.74 -3.90 -5.60
C GLY A 94 12.53 -4.20 -6.49
N ILE A 95 12.12 -5.47 -6.57
CA ILE A 95 10.90 -5.86 -7.30
C ILE A 95 9.65 -5.28 -6.63
N ILE A 96 9.56 -5.36 -5.30
CA ILE A 96 8.42 -4.82 -4.53
C ILE A 96 8.35 -3.30 -4.67
N LEU A 97 9.49 -2.61 -4.54
CA LEU A 97 9.57 -1.16 -4.64
C LEU A 97 9.21 -0.69 -6.06
N GLY A 98 9.64 -1.43 -7.09
CA GLY A 98 9.24 -1.18 -8.47
C GLY A 98 7.74 -1.35 -8.68
N TRP A 99 7.14 -2.42 -8.13
CA TRP A 99 5.70 -2.64 -8.18
C TRP A 99 4.93 -1.53 -7.45
N LEU A 100 5.39 -1.12 -6.27
CA LEU A 100 4.80 -0.03 -5.49
C LEU A 100 4.90 1.31 -6.22
N LYS A 101 6.05 1.58 -6.86
CA LYS A 101 6.23 2.78 -7.69
C LYS A 101 5.22 2.83 -8.83
N ASN A 102 5.06 1.72 -9.54
CA ASN A 102 4.10 1.62 -10.65
C ASN A 102 2.65 1.75 -10.14
N PHE A 103 2.35 1.14 -8.99
CA PHE A 103 1.04 1.29 -8.35
C PHE A 103 0.77 2.74 -7.97
N ALA A 104 1.71 3.41 -7.30
CA ALA A 104 1.59 4.80 -6.90
C ALA A 104 1.41 5.74 -8.11
N GLN A 105 2.11 5.48 -9.22
CA GLN A 105 1.97 6.26 -10.46
C GLN A 105 0.54 6.23 -11.02
N ILE A 106 -0.16 5.11 -10.90
CA ILE A 106 -1.55 4.97 -11.36
C ILE A 106 -2.52 5.48 -10.30
N PHE A 107 -2.26 5.17 -9.03
CA PHE A 107 -3.18 5.44 -7.93
C PHE A 107 -3.24 6.91 -7.52
N ILE A 108 -2.10 7.61 -7.49
CA ILE A 108 -2.03 9.02 -7.05
C ILE A 108 -2.92 9.93 -7.92
N PRO A 109 -2.88 9.87 -9.27
CA PRO A 109 -3.77 10.68 -10.10
C PRO A 109 -5.26 10.41 -9.85
N ILE A 110 -5.63 9.14 -9.67
CA ILE A 110 -7.02 8.74 -9.44
C ILE A 110 -7.53 9.27 -8.09
N VAL A 111 -6.74 9.12 -7.03
CA VAL A 111 -7.10 9.63 -5.69
C VAL A 111 -7.14 11.15 -5.68
N SER A 112 -6.22 11.82 -6.38
CA SER A 112 -6.24 13.28 -6.53
C SER A 112 -7.55 13.77 -7.17
N LEU A 113 -7.99 13.10 -8.25
CA LEU A 113 -9.27 13.41 -8.89
C LEU A 113 -10.45 13.19 -7.94
N PHE A 114 -10.42 12.12 -7.14
CA PHE A 114 -11.47 11.81 -6.19
C PHE A 114 -11.57 12.85 -5.08
N ILE A 115 -10.43 13.29 -4.53
CA ILE A 115 -10.36 14.36 -3.52
C ILE A 115 -10.89 15.67 -4.11
N ALA A 116 -10.50 16.02 -5.35
CA ALA A 116 -10.99 17.21 -6.01
C ALA A 116 -12.52 17.17 -6.22
N ALA A 117 -13.05 16.02 -6.65
CA ALA A 117 -14.49 15.82 -6.80
C ALA A 117 -15.24 15.96 -5.46
N LEU A 118 -14.72 15.37 -4.38
CA LEU A 118 -15.29 15.51 -3.04
C LEU A 118 -15.27 16.96 -2.55
N ALA A 119 -14.16 17.68 -2.75
CA ALA A 119 -14.04 19.08 -2.38
C ALA A 119 -15.04 19.97 -3.13
N LEU A 120 -15.23 19.71 -4.43
CA LEU A 120 -16.24 20.40 -5.23
C LEU A 120 -17.65 20.08 -4.76
N TRP A 121 -17.95 18.80 -4.48
CA TRP A 121 -19.27 18.40 -4.03
C TRP A 121 -19.63 19.06 -2.69
N ILE A 122 -18.74 19.02 -1.69
CA ILE A 122 -18.93 19.70 -0.41
C ILE A 122 -19.14 21.21 -0.60
N LYS A 123 -18.36 21.85 -1.48
CA LYS A 123 -18.49 23.28 -1.74
C LYS A 123 -19.83 23.64 -2.38
N ILE A 124 -20.31 22.81 -3.31
CA ILE A 124 -21.61 22.99 -3.97
C ILE A 124 -22.75 22.83 -2.96
N GLU A 125 -22.70 21.79 -2.11
CA GLU A 125 -23.69 21.55 -1.06
C GLU A 125 -23.81 22.77 -0.12
N MET A 126 -22.67 23.26 0.38
CA MET A 126 -22.63 24.45 1.23
C MET A 126 -23.15 25.72 0.54
N GLN A 127 -22.87 25.90 -0.76
CA GLN A 127 -23.37 27.04 -1.51
C GLN A 127 -24.89 26.97 -1.72
N ASN A 128 -25.42 25.78 -2.02
CA ASN A 128 -26.86 25.58 -2.17
C ASN A 128 -27.60 25.83 -0.86
N ASP A 129 -27.08 25.35 0.26
CA ASP A 129 -27.66 25.60 1.59
C ASP A 129 -27.67 27.09 1.93
N MET A 130 -26.56 27.80 1.67
CA MET A 130 -26.53 29.26 1.87
C MET A 130 -27.50 30.01 0.95
N GLN A 131 -27.66 29.57 -0.31
CA GLN A 131 -28.60 30.20 -1.23
C GLN A 131 -30.05 29.96 -0.80
N ASN A 132 -30.40 28.74 -0.41
CA ASN A 132 -31.73 28.41 0.08
C ASN A 132 -32.10 29.20 1.33
N ASN A 133 -31.17 29.34 2.28
CA ASN A 133 -31.37 30.15 3.48
C ASN A 133 -31.61 31.64 3.14
N LYS A 134 -30.84 32.19 2.18
CA LYS A 134 -31.04 33.57 1.72
C LYS A 134 -32.37 33.75 0.98
N ILE A 135 -32.78 32.77 0.18
CA ILE A 135 -34.07 32.80 -0.51
C ILE A 135 -35.21 32.81 0.51
N GLN A 136 -35.18 31.92 1.52
CA GLN A 136 -36.16 31.90 2.59
C GLN A 136 -36.20 33.21 3.38
N GLU A 137 -35.04 33.81 3.67
CA GLU A 137 -34.98 35.11 4.34
C GLU A 137 -35.65 36.20 3.50
N ILE A 138 -35.38 36.25 2.19
CA ILE A 138 -36.01 37.21 1.27
C ILE A 138 -37.51 36.98 1.18
N GLU A 139 -37.97 35.73 1.04
CA GLU A 139 -39.39 35.38 1.02
C GLU A 139 -40.09 35.86 2.30
N SER A 140 -39.50 35.64 3.47
CA SER A 140 -40.06 36.10 4.75
C SER A 140 -40.17 37.63 4.83
N ARG A 141 -39.19 38.35 4.25
CA ARG A 141 -39.20 39.82 4.19
C ARG A 141 -40.26 40.34 3.23
N ILE A 142 -40.47 39.68 2.10
CA ILE A 142 -41.55 40.03 1.17
C ILE A 142 -42.91 39.80 1.84
N GLU A 143 -43.12 38.65 2.47
CA GLU A 143 -44.38 38.33 3.15
C GLU A 143 -44.71 39.32 4.28
N SER A 144 -43.70 39.76 5.03
CA SER A 144 -43.88 40.77 6.08
C SER A 144 -44.18 42.16 5.51
N ILE A 145 -43.59 42.55 4.38
CA ILE A 145 -43.95 43.78 3.67
C ILE A 145 -45.38 43.73 3.14
N GLU A 146 -45.79 42.63 2.49
CA GLU A 146 -47.16 42.45 1.99
C GLU A 146 -48.20 42.53 3.11
N LYS A 147 -47.93 41.92 4.28
CA LYS A 147 -48.80 42.02 5.46
C LYS A 147 -48.91 43.45 5.99
N LEU A 148 -47.82 44.22 5.95
CA LEU A 148 -47.81 45.62 6.35
C LEU A 148 -48.60 46.49 5.37
N GLU A 149 -48.49 46.24 4.07
CA GLU A 149 -49.27 46.95 3.05
C GLU A 149 -50.77 46.66 3.16
N TYR A 150 -51.15 45.40 3.40
CA TYR A 150 -52.54 45.03 3.65
C TYR A 150 -53.12 45.73 4.87
N LYS A 151 -52.40 45.73 6.01
CA LYS A 151 -52.82 46.46 7.21
C LYS A 151 -52.96 47.96 6.97
N LYS A 152 -52.06 48.54 6.17
CA LYS A 152 -52.09 49.96 5.84
C LYS A 152 -53.34 50.30 4.99
N GLN A 153 -53.69 49.46 4.01
CA GLN A 153 -54.90 49.63 3.22
C GLN A 153 -56.19 49.47 4.04
N GLU A 154 -56.24 48.55 5.01
CA GLU A 154 -57.37 48.42 5.94
C GLU A 154 -57.53 49.65 6.86
N SER A 155 -56.43 50.16 7.41
CA SER A 155 -56.48 51.38 8.24
C SER A 155 -56.95 52.62 7.46
N THR A 156 -56.61 52.73 6.18
CA THR A 156 -57.03 53.86 5.33
C THR A 156 -58.51 53.75 4.93
N LYS A 157 -59.09 52.54 4.89
CA LYS A 157 -60.53 52.32 4.68
C LYS A 157 -61.37 52.64 5.91
N ASN A 158 -60.87 52.34 7.13
CA ASN A 158 -61.59 52.66 8.36
C ASN A 158 -61.61 54.16 8.67
N ASP A 159 -60.51 54.89 8.44
CA ASP A 159 -60.48 56.35 8.62
C ASP A 159 -61.41 57.10 7.62
N GLY A 160 -61.72 56.49 6.48
CA GLY A 160 -62.70 57.02 5.52
C GLY A 160 -64.16 56.83 5.90
N ILE A 161 -64.48 55.89 6.80
CA ILE A 161 -65.86 55.61 7.25
C ILE A 161 -66.22 56.51 8.45
N ASP A 162 -65.27 56.79 9.34
CA ASP A 162 -65.50 57.65 10.52
C ASP A 162 -65.73 59.12 10.15
N THR A 163 -65.25 59.57 8.99
CA THR A 163 -65.49 60.93 8.48
C THR A 163 -66.83 61.12 7.77
N LEU A 164 -67.54 60.03 7.43
CA LEU A 164 -68.87 60.07 6.79
C LEU A 164 -70.03 60.03 7.79
N ASN A 165 -69.81 59.58 9.02
CA ASN A 165 -70.84 59.50 10.08
C ASN A 165 -70.93 60.76 10.98
N LEU A 166 -70.21 61.83 10.63
CA LEU A 166 -70.14 63.09 11.38
C LEU A 166 -70.72 64.30 10.60
N ARG A 167 -71.53 64.06 9.56
CA ARG A 167 -72.21 65.10 8.79
C ARG A 167 -73.72 65.08 8.96
#